data_AF-A0A382MFP0-F1
#
_entry.id   AF-A0A382MFP0-F1
#
_cell.length_a   1.000
_cell.length_b   1.000
_cell.length_c   1.000
_cell.angle_alpha   90.00
_cell.angle_beta   90.00
_cell.angle_gamma   90.00
#
_symmetry.space_group_name_H-M   'P 1'
#
loop_
_entity.id
_entity.type
_entity.pdbx_description
1 polymer ?
#
loop_
_entity_poly.entity_id
_entity_poly.type
_entity_poly.pdbx_seq_one_letter_code
_entity_poly.pdbx_strand_id
1 'polypeptide(L)'
;MPRWIAVAVGILILLSSLAIESIAGRATGALAVTTDSQSGNTAYDGRFVFVRLRYEMGLRGGGRFSRRDLPWAHDYPRAERNLTKILDEVTSISPFQGPNGGNILTLDDPTLHKFPFAYMSEPGFWTMTDTEALGLRAYLQKGGFLVFDDFRGDHWFNFEHQLRRVLPDARLVEL
;
A
#
# COMPACT_ATOMS: atom_id res chain seq x y z
N MET A 1 -13.85 39.40 -65.50
CA MET A 1 -13.83 39.85 -64.08
C MET A 1 -15.29 39.85 -63.61
N PRO A 2 -15.71 39.21 -62.47
CA PRO A 2 -15.09 39.25 -61.13
C PRO A 2 -15.14 37.95 -60.26
N ARG A 3 -14.25 37.92 -59.25
CA ARG A 3 -14.39 37.52 -57.81
C ARG A 3 -15.21 36.29 -57.39
N TRP A 4 -14.55 35.16 -57.06
CA TRP A 4 -14.91 34.28 -55.92
C TRP A 4 -13.66 33.53 -55.40
N ILE A 5 -12.88 34.20 -54.55
CA ILE A 5 -12.04 33.54 -53.53
C ILE A 5 -12.88 33.57 -52.25
N ALA A 6 -13.25 32.39 -51.74
CA ALA A 6 -13.48 32.07 -50.33
C ALA A 6 -14.48 30.91 -50.22
N VAL A 7 -13.98 29.67 -50.12
CA VAL A 7 -14.38 28.64 -49.13
C VAL A 7 -13.36 27.51 -49.26
N ALA A 8 -12.20 27.65 -48.63
CA ALA A 8 -11.22 26.53 -48.52
C ALA A 8 -10.37 26.63 -47.23
N VAL A 9 -10.89 27.26 -46.18
CA VAL A 9 -10.16 27.44 -44.90
C VAL A 9 -10.92 26.80 -43.71
N GLY A 10 -12.16 26.34 -43.90
CA GLY A 10 -13.00 25.82 -42.80
C GLY A 10 -12.75 24.37 -42.37
N ILE A 11 -12.02 23.55 -43.15
CA ILE A 11 -11.89 22.10 -42.87
C ILE A 11 -10.53 21.73 -42.27
N LEU A 12 -9.51 22.60 -42.35
CA LEU A 12 -8.17 22.27 -41.84
C LEU A 12 -7.98 22.50 -40.32
N ILE A 13 -8.91 23.19 -39.64
CA ILE A 13 -8.78 23.51 -38.20
C ILE A 13 -9.50 22.49 -37.30
N LEU A 14 -10.40 21.65 -37.84
CA LEU A 14 -11.12 20.64 -37.07
C LEU A 14 -10.38 19.28 -36.96
N LEU A 15 -9.28 19.09 -37.70
CA LEU A 15 -8.50 17.84 -37.67
C LEU A 15 -7.27 17.88 -36.75
N SER A 16 -6.91 19.04 -36.18
CA SER A 16 -5.80 19.15 -35.23
C SER A 16 -6.21 18.91 -33.77
N SER A 17 -7.50 18.92 -33.45
CA SER A 17 -7.99 18.73 -32.07
C SER A 17 -8.06 17.27 -31.63
N LEU A 18 -8.06 16.31 -32.56
CA LEU A 18 -8.17 14.87 -32.27
C LEU A 18 -6.81 14.16 -32.10
N ALA A 19 -5.69 14.86 -32.29
CA ALA A 19 -4.35 14.27 -32.18
C ALA A 19 -3.63 14.58 -30.86
N ILE A 20 -4.20 15.42 -29.98
CA ILE A 20 -3.53 15.85 -28.74
C ILE A 20 -3.84 14.90 -27.56
N GLU A 21 -4.89 14.09 -27.63
CA GLU A 21 -5.28 13.20 -26.50
C GLU A 21 -4.45 11.91 -26.40
N SER A 22 -3.75 11.47 -27.46
CA SER A 22 -2.99 10.20 -27.40
C SER A 22 -1.61 10.33 -26.74
N ILE A 23 -1.09 11.56 -26.58
CA ILE A 23 0.22 11.81 -25.96
C ILE A 23 0.08 12.01 -24.44
N ALA A 24 -1.04 12.56 -23.96
CA ALA A 24 -1.33 12.69 -22.54
C ALA A 24 -1.59 11.33 -21.85
N GLY A 25 -2.21 10.38 -22.55
CA GLY A 25 -2.42 9.01 -22.05
C GLY A 25 -1.14 8.16 -21.96
N ARG A 26 -0.13 8.44 -22.81
CA ARG A 26 1.17 7.73 -22.77
C ARG A 26 2.13 8.33 -21.74
N ALA A 27 2.05 9.64 -21.48
CA ALA A 27 2.87 10.29 -20.46
C ALA A 27 2.42 9.94 -19.03
N THR A 28 1.11 9.76 -18.80
CA THR A 28 0.58 9.28 -17.51
C THR A 28 0.90 7.80 -17.25
N GLY A 29 0.94 6.96 -18.29
CA GLY A 29 1.39 5.57 -18.19
C GLY A 29 2.90 5.43 -17.94
N ALA A 30 3.74 6.29 -18.54
CA ALA A 30 5.20 6.24 -18.37
C ALA A 30 5.68 6.87 -17.05
N LEU A 31 4.92 7.81 -16.46
CA LEU A 31 5.19 8.35 -15.13
C LEU A 31 4.66 7.47 -13.99
N ALA A 32 3.75 6.53 -14.29
CA ALA A 32 3.34 5.48 -13.35
C ALA A 32 4.32 4.28 -13.31
N VAL A 33 5.32 4.25 -14.20
CA VAL A 33 6.25 3.12 -14.39
C VAL A 33 7.60 3.31 -13.67
N THR A 34 7.78 4.36 -12.87
CA THR A 34 9.08 4.65 -12.21
C THR A 34 8.98 4.87 -10.70
N THR A 35 8.11 4.13 -10.03
CA THR A 35 8.22 3.94 -8.56
C THR A 35 7.94 2.50 -8.12
N ASP A 36 8.04 1.53 -9.02
CA ASP A 36 7.76 0.10 -8.75
C ASP A 36 9.01 -0.70 -8.33
N SER A 37 9.94 -0.06 -7.63
CA SER A 37 11.12 -0.74 -7.09
C SER A 37 11.55 -0.16 -5.74
N GLN A 38 10.65 -0.26 -4.76
CA GLN A 38 11.14 -0.77 -3.47
C GLN A 38 11.63 -2.20 -3.74
N SER A 39 12.95 -2.35 -3.80
CA SER A 39 13.73 -3.39 -4.49
C SER A 39 13.53 -4.84 -3.98
N GLY A 40 12.30 -5.35 -3.94
CA GLY A 40 12.03 -6.72 -3.53
C GLY A 40 10.57 -7.14 -3.29
N ASN A 41 9.58 -6.32 -3.64
CA ASN A 41 8.18 -6.77 -3.65
C ASN A 41 7.92 -7.67 -4.86
N THR A 42 7.01 -8.64 -4.69
CA THR A 42 6.55 -9.54 -5.74
C THR A 42 5.17 -9.12 -6.26
N ALA A 43 4.93 -9.35 -7.55
CA ALA A 43 3.60 -9.21 -8.14
C ALA A 43 2.66 -10.30 -7.60
N TYR A 44 1.37 -9.97 -7.51
CA TYR A 44 0.37 -10.95 -7.08
C TYR A 44 0.16 -12.04 -8.15
N ASP A 45 0.39 -13.29 -7.78
CA ASP A 45 0.24 -14.47 -8.63
C ASP A 45 -0.79 -15.49 -8.10
N GLY A 46 -1.60 -15.10 -7.12
CA GLY A 46 -2.62 -15.94 -6.49
C GLY A 46 -2.16 -16.70 -5.25
N ARG A 47 -0.87 -16.66 -4.91
CA ARG A 47 -0.36 -17.26 -3.67
C ARG A 47 -0.60 -16.37 -2.46
N PHE A 48 -0.57 -16.98 -1.28
CA PHE A 48 -0.52 -16.22 -0.03
C PHE A 48 0.81 -15.47 0.06
N VAL A 49 0.76 -14.15 0.17
CA VAL A 49 1.94 -13.30 0.38
C VAL A 49 1.80 -12.63 1.74
N PHE A 50 2.81 -12.77 2.58
CA PHE A 50 2.87 -12.02 3.83
C PHE A 50 3.12 -10.54 3.50
N VAL A 51 2.12 -9.68 3.70
CA VAL A 51 2.29 -8.24 3.53
C VAL A 51 2.59 -7.59 4.87
N ARG A 52 3.77 -6.98 5.01
CA ARG A 52 4.10 -6.09 6.12
C ARG A 52 3.72 -4.66 5.77
N LEU A 53 2.95 -4.02 6.64
CA LEU A 53 2.63 -2.61 6.51
C LEU A 53 3.76 -1.76 7.09
N ARG A 54 4.33 -0.89 6.27
CA ARG A 54 5.22 0.18 6.70
C ARG A 54 4.38 1.40 7.04
N TYR A 55 4.72 2.07 8.13
CA TYR A 55 4.09 3.32 8.55
C TYR A 55 5.12 4.38 8.94
N GLU A 56 4.68 5.64 9.00
CA GLU A 56 5.45 6.72 9.60
C GLU A 56 5.40 6.64 11.14
N MET A 57 6.51 6.98 11.79
CA MET A 57 6.61 6.88 13.25
C MET A 57 6.47 8.26 13.90
N GLY A 58 5.64 8.35 14.93
CA GLY A 58 5.51 9.56 15.73
C GLY A 58 6.75 9.80 16.60
N LEU A 59 7.24 11.05 16.64
CA LEU A 59 8.32 11.50 17.54
C LEU A 59 8.02 11.29 19.05
N ARG A 60 6.78 10.94 19.41
CA ARG A 60 6.33 10.73 20.79
C ARG A 60 7.02 9.56 21.51
N GLY A 61 7.76 8.72 20.79
CA GLY A 61 8.47 7.56 21.35
C GLY A 61 9.86 7.83 21.94
N GLY A 62 10.41 9.04 21.85
CA GLY A 62 11.70 9.42 22.49
C GLY A 62 12.95 8.64 22.05
N GLY A 63 12.82 7.65 21.17
CA GLY A 63 13.90 6.78 20.73
C GLY A 63 14.67 7.35 19.54
N ARG A 64 16.00 7.32 19.60
CA ARG A 64 16.84 7.43 18.41
C ARG A 64 16.81 6.08 17.70
N PHE A 65 15.84 5.88 16.81
CA PHE A 65 15.80 4.67 15.99
C PHE A 65 16.92 4.73 14.96
N SER A 66 17.86 3.78 15.06
CA SER A 66 18.77 3.49 13.95
C SER A 66 17.94 2.94 12.79
N ARG A 67 18.40 3.12 11.52
CA ARG A 67 17.74 2.52 10.33
C ARG A 67 17.50 1.01 10.44
N ARG A 68 18.19 0.34 11.37
CA ARG A 68 18.13 -1.11 11.61
C ARG A 68 17.09 -1.54 12.65
N ASP A 69 16.60 -0.62 13.48
CA ASP A 69 15.68 -0.90 14.59
C ASP A 69 14.40 -0.06 14.44
N LEU A 70 13.80 -0.09 13.24
CA LEU A 70 12.52 0.59 13.00
C LEU A 70 11.40 -0.30 13.57
N PRO A 71 10.50 0.22 14.43
CA PRO A 71 9.38 -0.54 15.00
C PRO A 71 8.55 -1.33 13.99
N TRP A 72 8.19 -0.73 12.85
CA TRP A 72 7.44 -1.43 11.81
C TRP A 72 8.24 -2.58 11.17
N ALA A 73 9.58 -2.52 11.20
CA ALA A 73 10.49 -3.49 10.60
C ALA A 73 11.08 -4.48 11.63
N HIS A 74 10.55 -4.52 12.85
CA HIS A 74 11.04 -5.47 13.86
C HIS A 74 10.99 -6.90 13.33
N ASP A 75 12.09 -7.62 13.54
CA ASP A 75 12.34 -8.99 13.06
C ASP A 75 12.21 -9.25 11.56
N TYR A 76 12.03 -8.22 10.73
CA TYR A 76 12.03 -8.35 9.28
C TYR A 76 13.43 -8.73 8.76
N PRO A 77 13.57 -9.67 7.79
CA PRO A 77 12.54 -10.50 7.18
C PRO A 77 12.37 -11.87 7.84
N ARG A 78 12.92 -12.07 9.05
CA ARG A 78 12.95 -13.35 9.73
C ARG A 78 11.55 -13.82 10.13
N ALA A 79 10.70 -12.91 10.61
CA ALA A 79 9.33 -13.21 11.01
C ALA A 79 8.52 -13.80 9.85
N GLU A 80 8.54 -13.13 8.69
CA GLU A 80 7.82 -13.54 7.48
C GLU A 80 8.31 -14.89 6.98
N ARG A 81 9.63 -15.04 6.82
CA ARG A 81 10.24 -16.27 6.32
C ARG A 81 9.92 -17.47 7.21
N ASN A 82 9.94 -17.27 8.54
CA ASN A 82 9.64 -18.34 9.47
C ASN A 82 8.15 -18.69 9.46
N LEU A 83 7.25 -17.70 9.48
CA LEU A 83 5.80 -17.98 9.46
C LEU A 83 5.38 -18.65 8.14
N THR A 84 5.82 -18.13 6.99
CA THR A 84 5.45 -18.72 5.70
C THR A 84 6.05 -20.10 5.51
N LYS A 85 7.24 -20.36 6.07
CA LYS A 85 7.79 -21.73 6.12
C LYS A 85 6.94 -22.65 6.99
N ILE A 86 6.52 -22.22 8.18
CA ILE A 86 5.65 -23.03 9.04
C ILE A 86 4.32 -23.30 8.35
N LEU A 87 3.69 -22.29 7.74
CA LEU A 87 2.42 -22.44 7.01
C LEU A 87 2.53 -23.47 5.87
N ASP A 88 3.63 -23.45 5.12
CA ASP A 88 3.91 -24.41 4.03
C ASP A 88 4.05 -25.85 4.57
N GLU A 89 4.66 -26.02 5.75
CA GLU A 89 4.90 -27.34 6.36
C GLU A 89 3.66 -27.93 7.04
N VAL A 90 2.78 -27.10 7.61
CA VAL A 90 1.67 -27.56 8.47
C VAL A 90 0.28 -27.44 7.81
N THR A 91 0.21 -26.85 6.62
CA THR A 91 -1.06 -26.65 5.89
C THR A 91 -0.92 -27.04 4.42
N SER A 92 -2.01 -26.99 3.65
CA SER A 92 -1.98 -27.16 2.19
C SER A 92 -1.91 -25.83 1.42
N ILE A 93 -1.69 -24.71 2.11
CA ILE A 93 -1.48 -23.41 1.48
C ILE A 93 -0.08 -23.43 0.84
N SER A 94 0.05 -22.86 -0.35
CA SER A 94 1.35 -22.59 -0.97
C SER A 94 1.69 -21.09 -0.82
N PRO A 95 2.35 -20.68 0.28
CA PRO A 95 2.74 -19.29 0.48
C PRO A 95 3.94 -18.92 -0.41
N PHE A 96 4.03 -17.65 -0.76
CA PHE A 96 5.22 -17.10 -1.39
C PHE A 96 6.42 -17.17 -0.44
N GLN A 97 7.53 -17.74 -0.91
CA GLN A 97 8.78 -17.85 -0.17
C GLN A 97 9.92 -17.10 -0.88
N GLY A 98 9.87 -15.77 -0.81
CA GLY A 98 10.93 -14.91 -1.34
C GLY A 98 12.03 -14.60 -0.33
N PRO A 99 13.16 -14.03 -0.78
CA PRO A 99 14.23 -13.58 0.11
C PRO A 99 13.75 -12.51 1.10
N ASN A 100 12.70 -11.76 0.83
CA ASN A 100 12.16 -10.78 1.78
C ASN A 100 10.99 -11.31 2.62
N GLY A 101 10.64 -12.60 2.46
CA GLY A 101 9.50 -13.22 3.13
C GLY A 101 8.11 -12.76 2.64
N GLY A 102 8.05 -11.66 1.91
CA GLY A 102 6.82 -11.15 1.30
C GLY A 102 7.00 -9.70 0.81
N ASN A 103 5.91 -8.92 0.88
CA ASN A 103 5.88 -7.54 0.40
C ASN A 103 5.86 -6.55 1.56
N ILE A 104 6.48 -5.38 1.36
CA ILE A 104 6.32 -4.22 2.22
C ILE A 104 5.50 -3.18 1.47
N LEU A 105 4.33 -2.82 2.00
CA LEU A 105 3.41 -1.84 1.40
C LEU A 105 3.06 -0.73 2.40
N THR A 106 2.67 0.45 1.90
CA THR A 106 2.04 1.49 2.73
C THR A 106 0.54 1.24 2.88
N LEU A 107 -0.10 1.93 3.81
CA LEU A 107 -1.52 1.76 4.12
C LEU A 107 -2.46 2.20 2.98
N ASP A 108 -1.98 3.09 2.11
CA ASP A 108 -2.68 3.60 0.92
C ASP A 108 -2.13 3.05 -0.39
N ASP A 109 -1.29 2.01 -0.35
CA ASP A 109 -0.77 1.39 -1.57
C ASP A 109 -1.93 0.82 -2.41
N PRO A 110 -2.05 1.21 -3.70
CA PRO A 110 -3.16 0.79 -4.55
C PRO A 110 -3.20 -0.72 -4.80
N THR A 111 -2.08 -1.42 -4.57
CA THR A 111 -1.97 -2.87 -4.72
C THR A 111 -2.31 -3.64 -3.45
N LEU A 112 -2.42 -2.98 -2.29
CA LEU A 112 -2.70 -3.62 -1.00
C LEU A 112 -3.96 -4.50 -1.05
N HIS A 113 -5.01 -4.05 -1.75
CA HIS A 113 -6.26 -4.80 -1.91
C HIS A 113 -6.12 -6.15 -2.64
N LYS A 114 -5.01 -6.40 -3.33
CA LYS A 114 -4.74 -7.70 -3.97
C LYS A 114 -4.35 -8.77 -2.94
N PHE A 115 -3.93 -8.36 -1.75
CA PHE A 115 -3.41 -9.25 -0.73
C PHE A 115 -4.36 -9.29 0.48
N PRO A 116 -5.09 -10.40 0.71
CA PRO A 116 -6.15 -10.45 1.73
C PRO A 116 -5.61 -10.46 3.17
N PHE A 117 -4.31 -10.63 3.36
CA PHE A 117 -3.64 -10.63 4.65
C PHE A 117 -2.58 -9.53 4.72
N ALA A 118 -2.55 -8.80 5.83
CA ALA A 118 -1.53 -7.84 6.16
C ALA A 118 -1.14 -7.95 7.65
N TYR A 119 0.03 -7.44 7.99
CA TYR A 119 0.59 -7.47 9.33
C TYR A 119 1.27 -6.12 9.65
N MET A 120 1.11 -5.65 10.89
CA MET A 120 1.73 -4.44 11.39
C MET A 120 2.37 -4.69 12.78
N SER A 121 3.68 -4.49 12.86
CA SER A 121 4.46 -4.60 14.10
C SER A 121 4.47 -3.29 14.89
N GLU A 122 4.47 -3.41 16.22
CA GLU A 122 4.65 -2.32 17.17
C GLU A 122 3.72 -1.11 16.94
N PRO A 123 2.38 -1.27 16.90
CA PRO A 123 1.46 -0.18 16.60
C PRO A 123 1.46 0.96 17.64
N GLY A 124 2.24 0.84 18.71
CA GLY A 124 2.52 1.92 19.65
C GLY A 124 3.21 3.14 19.02
N PHE A 125 4.00 2.93 17.96
CA PHE A 125 4.70 4.01 17.25
C PHE A 125 3.99 4.48 15.99
N TRP A 126 2.90 3.81 15.62
CA TRP A 126 2.18 4.04 14.37
C TRP A 126 1.58 5.45 14.30
N THR A 127 1.93 6.16 13.24
CA THR A 127 1.22 7.35 12.77
C THR A 127 0.87 7.19 11.29
N MET A 128 -0.13 7.93 10.84
CA MET A 128 -0.58 7.88 9.46
C MET A 128 -1.19 9.20 9.00
N THR A 129 -1.08 9.43 7.70
CA THR A 129 -1.78 10.51 6.99
C THR A 129 -3.27 10.20 6.85
N ASP A 130 -4.05 11.17 6.37
CA ASP A 130 -5.46 10.94 6.07
C ASP A 130 -5.66 10.03 4.84
N THR A 131 -4.73 10.03 3.88
CA THR A 131 -4.79 9.11 2.72
C THR A 131 -4.57 7.67 3.17
N GLU A 132 -3.59 7.44 4.04
CA GLU A 132 -3.31 6.15 4.67
C GLU A 132 -4.48 5.66 5.52
N ALA A 133 -5.13 6.54 6.29
CA ALA A 133 -6.32 6.20 7.06
C ALA A 133 -7.48 5.74 6.16
N LEU A 134 -7.71 6.43 5.05
CA LEU A 134 -8.74 6.07 4.07
C LEU A 134 -8.38 4.79 3.30
N GLY A 135 -7.12 4.60 2.95
CA GLY A 135 -6.61 3.40 2.28
C GLY A 135 -6.80 2.15 3.14
N LEU A 136 -6.38 2.22 4.41
CA LEU A 136 -6.56 1.10 5.34
C LEU A 136 -8.03 0.86 5.67
N ARG A 137 -8.86 1.92 5.77
CA ARG A 137 -10.31 1.77 5.92
C ARG A 137 -10.89 0.98 4.76
N ALA A 138 -10.56 1.39 3.53
CA ALA A 138 -11.04 0.71 2.33
C ALA A 138 -10.54 -0.75 2.28
N TYR A 139 -9.34 -1.03 2.77
CA TYR A 139 -8.79 -2.39 2.82
C TYR A 139 -9.62 -3.29 3.73
N LEU A 140 -9.84 -2.85 4.97
CA LEU A 140 -10.62 -3.60 5.96
C LEU A 140 -12.08 -3.76 5.54
N GLN A 141 -12.70 -2.70 5.00
CA GLN A 141 -14.10 -2.75 4.54
C GLN A 141 -14.31 -3.66 3.32
N LYS A 142 -13.27 -3.91 2.52
CA LYS A 142 -13.31 -4.86 1.39
C LYS A 142 -12.99 -6.30 1.81
N GLY A 143 -12.83 -6.57 3.12
CA GLY A 143 -12.54 -7.90 3.65
C GLY A 143 -11.07 -8.21 3.85
N GLY A 144 -10.19 -7.21 3.79
CA GLY A 144 -8.80 -7.36 4.19
C GLY A 144 -8.66 -7.73 5.66
N PHE A 145 -7.72 -8.62 5.98
CA PHE A 145 -7.44 -9.08 7.34
C PHE A 145 -6.09 -8.56 7.80
N LEU A 146 -6.07 -7.86 8.93
CA LEU A 146 -4.87 -7.22 9.47
C LEU A 146 -4.57 -7.72 10.87
N VAL A 147 -3.36 -8.24 11.07
CA VAL A 147 -2.81 -8.60 12.38
C VAL A 147 -1.93 -7.47 12.91
N PHE A 148 -2.12 -7.13 14.18
CA PHE A 148 -1.26 -6.21 14.92
C PHE A 148 -0.51 -6.98 16.01
N ASP A 149 0.77 -6.66 16.22
CA ASP A 149 1.67 -7.40 17.12
C ASP A 149 2.66 -6.47 17.87
N ASP A 150 3.32 -6.99 18.90
CA ASP A 150 4.35 -6.34 19.73
C ASP A 150 3.87 -5.08 20.47
N PHE A 151 2.79 -5.26 21.22
CA PHE A 151 2.27 -4.25 22.14
C PHE A 151 3.07 -4.25 23.44
N ARG A 152 3.50 -3.07 23.90
CA ARG A 152 4.21 -2.88 25.17
C ARG A 152 3.66 -1.66 25.91
N GLY A 153 3.38 -1.79 27.20
CA GLY A 153 2.87 -0.69 28.03
C GLY A 153 1.71 0.06 27.36
N ASP A 154 1.90 1.36 27.14
CA ASP A 154 0.89 2.27 26.60
C ASP A 154 0.66 2.18 25.08
N HIS A 155 1.31 1.23 24.38
CA HIS A 155 1.16 1.03 22.92
C HIS A 155 -0.31 0.84 22.51
N TRP A 156 -1.12 0.22 23.37
CA TRP A 156 -2.54 0.00 23.14
C TRP A 156 -3.30 1.31 22.88
N PHE A 157 -2.99 2.37 23.62
CA PHE A 157 -3.70 3.65 23.48
C PHE A 157 -3.43 4.31 22.13
N ASN A 158 -2.20 4.21 21.61
CA ASN A 158 -1.88 4.72 20.28
C ASN A 158 -2.58 3.89 19.20
N PHE A 159 -2.52 2.56 19.31
CA PHE A 159 -3.23 1.66 18.42
C PHE A 159 -4.72 2.00 18.34
N GLU A 160 -5.40 2.09 19.48
CA GLU A 160 -6.83 2.40 19.53
C GLU A 160 -7.12 3.80 18.95
N HIS A 161 -6.29 4.79 19.25
CA HIS A 161 -6.43 6.14 18.70
C HIS A 161 -6.34 6.16 17.18
N GLN A 162 -5.32 5.51 16.60
CA GLN A 162 -5.15 5.43 15.15
C GLN A 162 -6.26 4.59 14.52
N LEU A 163 -6.62 3.45 15.13
CA LEU A 163 -7.68 2.59 14.61
C LEU A 163 -9.02 3.33 14.56
N ARG A 164 -9.35 4.20 15.53
CA ARG A 164 -10.55 5.05 15.47
C ARG A 164 -10.54 6.04 14.31
N ARG A 165 -9.37 6.49 13.84
CA ARG A 165 -9.29 7.29 12.60
C ARG A 165 -9.61 6.43 11.37
N VAL A 166 -9.17 5.17 11.36
CA VAL A 166 -9.46 4.20 10.29
C VAL A 166 -10.92 3.76 10.30
N LEU A 167 -11.46 3.38 11.45
CA LEU A 167 -12.82 2.85 11.63
C LEU A 167 -13.52 3.57 12.81
N PRO A 168 -14.08 4.78 12.58
CA PRO A 168 -14.65 5.61 13.65
C PRO A 168 -15.80 4.96 14.41
N ASP A 169 -16.60 4.15 13.70
CA ASP A 169 -17.81 3.52 14.25
C ASP A 169 -17.57 2.08 14.73
N ALA A 170 -16.37 1.55 14.55
CA ALA A 170 -16.04 0.18 14.97
C ALA A 170 -15.82 0.09 16.47
N ARG A 171 -16.11 -1.09 17.03
CA ARG A 171 -15.88 -1.42 18.43
C ARG A 171 -14.89 -2.58 18.51
N LEU A 172 -13.88 -2.42 19.36
CA LEU A 172 -13.01 -3.52 19.74
C LEU A 172 -13.77 -4.43 20.70
N VAL A 173 -13.74 -5.73 20.42
CA VAL A 173 -14.36 -6.77 21.24
C VAL A 173 -13.30 -7.81 21.60
N GLU A 174 -13.36 -8.30 22.83
CA GLU A 174 -12.60 -9.49 23.23
C GLU A 174 -13.28 -10.73 22.63
N LEU A 175 -12.49 -11.63 22.04
CA LEU A 175 -12.95 -12.83 21.34
C LEU A 175 -12.80 -14.08 22.20
#